data_AF-A0A6G6XAK5-F1
#
_entry.id   AF-A0A6G6XAK5-F1
#
_cell.length_a   1.000
_cell.length_b   1.000
_cell.length_c   1.000
_cell.angle_alpha   90.00
_cell.angle_beta   90.00
_cell.angle_gamma   90.00
#
_symmetry.space_group_name_H-M   'P 1'
#
loop_
_entity.id
_entity.type
_entity.pdbx_description
1 polymer ?
#
loop_
_entity_poly.entity_id
_entity_poly.type
_entity_poly.pdbx_seq_one_letter_code
_entity_poly.pdbx_strand_id
1 'polypeptide(L)'
;MANKVSEAQLDQAFAEAFEDSFAFRAWVLQGGRFAHLANESALLINEQAAARNSRVNAWWRWWWCRLPDGSESETDLFFVFQSQAFRFALHIENKPRHGKLTFAQAADYRRRAAFMSNDDRWLNYSDFETILLAPQTFIEENAASAGQFDRAITYEDVAAHAPLFEKAID
;
A
#
# COMPACT_ATOMS: atom_id res chain seq x y z
N MET A 1 22.95 20.90 1.49
CA MET A 1 22.15 19.87 2.18
C MET A 1 21.26 19.26 1.13
N ALA A 2 21.37 17.96 0.85
CA ALA A 2 20.47 17.32 -0.11
C ALA A 2 19.02 17.44 0.40
N ASN A 3 18.09 17.83 -0.46
CA ASN A 3 16.67 17.80 -0.11
C ASN A 3 16.28 16.35 0.18
N LYS A 4 15.89 16.08 1.42
CA LYS A 4 15.40 14.78 1.84
C LYS A 4 14.10 14.49 1.08
N VAL A 5 14.02 13.30 0.46
CA VAL A 5 12.81 12.87 -0.24
C VAL A 5 11.69 12.68 0.79
N SER A 6 10.51 13.25 0.53
CA SER A 6 9.37 13.11 1.42
C SER A 6 8.59 11.81 1.17
N GLU A 7 7.85 11.35 2.18
CA GLU A 7 6.95 10.20 2.08
C GLU A 7 5.97 10.35 0.90
N ALA A 8 5.35 11.52 0.75
CA ALA A 8 4.44 11.80 -0.36
C ALA A 8 5.10 11.71 -1.75
N GLN A 9 6.41 12.02 -1.87
CA GLN A 9 7.14 11.84 -3.13
C GLN A 9 7.41 10.35 -3.42
N LEU A 10 7.72 9.57 -2.38
CA LEU A 10 7.92 8.12 -2.51
C LEU A 10 6.61 7.41 -2.86
N ASP A 11 5.52 7.79 -2.19
CA ASP A 11 4.18 7.28 -2.46
C ASP A 11 3.78 7.52 -3.93
N GLN A 12 4.02 8.74 -4.41
CA GLN A 12 3.77 9.09 -5.81
C GLN A 12 4.65 8.27 -6.76
N ALA A 13 5.95 8.16 -6.49
CA ALA A 13 6.85 7.39 -7.33
C ALA A 13 6.48 5.89 -7.36
N PHE A 14 6.04 5.33 -6.24
CA PHE A 14 5.53 3.97 -6.19
C PHE A 14 4.28 3.84 -7.05
N ALA A 15 3.29 4.70 -6.84
CA ALA A 15 2.02 4.62 -7.53
C ALA A 15 2.14 4.83 -9.04
N GLU A 16 2.98 5.77 -9.49
CA GLU A 16 3.26 5.99 -10.92
C GLU A 16 3.93 4.75 -11.53
N ALA A 17 4.99 4.21 -10.91
CA ALA A 17 5.60 2.97 -11.37
C ALA A 17 4.60 1.81 -11.39
N PHE A 18 3.73 1.73 -10.37
CA PHE A 18 2.72 0.70 -10.22
C PHE A 18 1.59 0.84 -11.23
N GLU A 19 1.24 2.05 -11.66
CA GLU A 19 0.26 2.31 -12.72
C GLU A 19 0.84 2.02 -14.12
N ASP A 20 2.08 2.41 -14.37
CA ASP A 20 2.68 2.34 -15.70
C ASP A 20 3.25 0.95 -16.04
N SER A 21 3.70 0.18 -15.04
CA SER A 21 4.42 -1.06 -15.27
C SER A 21 3.65 -2.30 -14.82
N PHE A 22 3.15 -3.07 -15.80
CA PHE A 22 2.60 -4.40 -15.54
C PHE A 22 3.62 -5.33 -14.87
N ALA A 23 4.89 -5.26 -15.28
CA ALA A 23 5.95 -6.07 -14.70
C ALA A 23 6.15 -5.76 -13.20
N PHE A 24 6.09 -4.48 -12.81
CA PHE A 24 6.20 -4.10 -11.41
C PHE A 24 4.99 -4.55 -10.60
N ARG A 25 3.76 -4.38 -11.13
CA ARG A 25 2.54 -4.91 -10.48
C ARG A 25 2.61 -6.42 -10.28
N ALA A 26 2.98 -7.15 -11.32
CA ALA A 26 3.11 -8.60 -11.26
C ALA A 26 4.17 -9.02 -10.23
N TRP A 27 5.32 -8.32 -10.19
CA TRP A 27 6.36 -8.55 -9.19
C TRP A 27 5.86 -8.33 -7.76
N VAL A 28 5.17 -7.21 -7.50
CA VAL A 28 4.56 -6.96 -6.17
C VAL A 28 3.60 -8.08 -5.81
N LEU A 29 2.70 -8.49 -6.71
CA LEU A 29 1.71 -9.55 -6.43
C LEU A 29 2.37 -10.92 -6.21
N GLN A 30 3.41 -11.26 -6.98
CA GLN A 30 4.16 -12.52 -6.87
C GLN A 30 4.82 -12.72 -5.51
N GLY A 31 5.21 -11.63 -4.84
CA GLY A 31 5.81 -11.68 -3.51
C GLY A 31 4.83 -11.91 -2.35
N GLY A 32 3.54 -12.11 -2.64
CA GLY A 32 2.50 -12.11 -1.61
C GLY A 32 1.40 -13.15 -1.81
N ARG A 33 0.32 -13.00 -1.04
CA ARG A 33 -0.84 -13.91 -1.00
C ARG A 33 -1.54 -14.06 -2.35
N PHE A 34 -1.46 -13.03 -3.20
CA PHE A 34 -2.09 -13.00 -4.51
C PHE A 34 -1.14 -13.37 -5.67
N ALA A 35 -0.04 -14.06 -5.39
CA ALA A 35 0.94 -14.46 -6.42
C ALA A 35 0.32 -15.22 -7.61
N HIS A 36 -0.66 -16.08 -7.33
CA HIS A 36 -1.40 -16.83 -8.36
C HIS A 36 -2.27 -15.94 -9.28
N LEU A 37 -2.54 -14.69 -8.89
CA LEU A 37 -3.33 -13.71 -9.66
C LEU A 37 -2.46 -12.66 -10.35
N ALA A 38 -1.14 -12.72 -10.21
CA ALA A 38 -0.22 -11.67 -10.66
C ALA A 38 -0.36 -11.33 -12.16
N ASN A 39 -0.74 -12.32 -12.98
CA ASN A 39 -0.93 -12.15 -14.43
C ASN A 39 -2.40 -12.22 -14.87
N GLU A 40 -3.33 -12.41 -13.93
CA GLU A 40 -4.76 -12.69 -14.22
C GLU A 40 -5.70 -11.65 -13.60
N SER A 41 -5.15 -10.59 -13.01
CA SER A 41 -5.91 -9.53 -12.36
C SER A 41 -5.69 -8.17 -13.04
N ALA A 42 -6.73 -7.34 -13.01
CA ALA A 42 -6.70 -5.98 -13.53
C ALA A 42 -6.77 -4.98 -12.37
N LEU A 43 -5.86 -4.00 -12.36
CA LEU A 43 -5.90 -2.89 -11.42
C LEU A 43 -7.08 -1.95 -11.77
N LEU A 44 -7.94 -1.64 -10.81
CA LEU A 44 -9.18 -0.89 -11.01
C LEU A 44 -8.99 0.63 -10.93
N ILE A 45 -8.04 1.18 -11.68
CA ILE A 45 -7.67 2.61 -11.62
C ILE A 45 -8.88 3.53 -11.80
N ASN A 46 -9.65 3.33 -12.88
CA ASN A 46 -10.76 4.22 -13.24
C ASN A 46 -11.91 4.15 -12.22
N GLU A 47 -12.25 2.94 -11.75
CA GLU A 47 -13.29 2.78 -10.73
C GLU A 47 -12.85 3.40 -9.40
N GLN A 48 -11.58 3.21 -9.04
CA GLN A 48 -11.01 3.71 -7.79
C GLN A 48 -10.91 5.25 -7.82
N ALA A 49 -10.55 5.82 -8.96
CA ALA A 49 -10.59 7.27 -9.17
C ALA A 49 -12.03 7.81 -9.12
N ALA A 50 -13.01 7.10 -9.69
CA ALA A 50 -14.41 7.52 -9.70
C ALA A 50 -15.07 7.45 -8.30
N ALA A 51 -14.65 6.51 -7.45
CA ALA A 51 -15.13 6.37 -6.09
C ALA A 51 -14.62 7.48 -5.14
N ARG A 52 -13.65 8.30 -5.59
CA ARG A 52 -13.03 9.33 -4.76
C ARG A 52 -13.80 10.64 -4.77
N ASN A 53 -13.71 11.34 -3.65
CA ASN A 53 -14.10 12.75 -3.60
C ASN A 53 -13.13 13.57 -4.47
N SER A 54 -13.67 14.46 -5.30
CA SER A 54 -12.92 15.35 -6.21
C SER A 54 -11.89 16.25 -5.51
N ARG A 55 -11.94 16.38 -4.18
CA ARG A 55 -10.98 17.16 -3.38
C ARG A 55 -9.66 16.47 -3.12
N VAL A 56 -9.51 15.18 -3.42
CA VAL A 56 -8.25 14.47 -3.21
C VAL A 56 -7.59 14.14 -4.54
N ASN A 57 -6.40 14.71 -4.76
CA ASN A 57 -5.76 14.78 -6.08
C ASN A 57 -5.19 13.46 -6.63
N ALA A 58 -5.18 12.38 -5.85
CA ALA A 58 -4.64 11.09 -6.31
C ALA A 58 -5.55 9.92 -5.91
N TRP A 59 -5.84 9.03 -6.86
CA TRP A 59 -6.78 7.91 -6.69
C TRP A 59 -6.27 6.82 -5.75
N TRP A 60 -4.96 6.67 -5.63
CA TRP A 60 -4.28 5.61 -4.87
C TRP A 60 -4.03 5.98 -3.39
N ARG A 61 -4.11 7.26 -3.02
CA ARG A 61 -3.57 7.75 -1.72
C ARG A 61 -4.63 8.02 -0.67
N TRP A 62 -4.26 7.95 0.61
CA TRP A 62 -5.03 8.57 1.70
C TRP A 62 -6.49 8.10 1.74
N TRP A 63 -6.66 6.79 1.82
CA TRP A 63 -7.97 6.18 1.96
C TRP A 63 -8.31 6.06 3.44
N TRP A 64 -9.21 6.95 3.87
CA TRP A 64 -9.64 7.09 5.24
C TRP A 64 -10.88 6.25 5.55
N CYS A 65 -10.93 5.75 6.78
CA CYS A 65 -12.14 5.23 7.38
C CYS A 65 -12.24 5.69 8.84
N ARG A 66 -13.47 5.65 9.36
CA ARG A 66 -13.73 5.78 10.79
C ARG A 66 -14.28 4.44 11.29
N LEU A 67 -13.54 3.81 12.20
CA LEU A 67 -13.88 2.50 12.73
C LEU A 67 -15.01 2.61 13.77
N PRO A 68 -15.68 1.49 14.14
CA PRO A 68 -16.83 1.52 15.06
C PRO A 68 -16.52 2.03 16.47
N ASP A 69 -15.27 1.93 16.94
CA ASP A 69 -14.82 2.52 18.21
C ASP A 69 -14.55 4.03 18.12
N GLY A 70 -14.80 4.63 16.95
CA GLY A 70 -14.67 6.04 16.69
C GLY A 70 -13.28 6.48 16.26
N SER A 71 -12.28 5.59 16.22
CA SER A 71 -10.94 5.92 15.73
C SER A 71 -10.95 6.17 14.22
N GLU A 72 -10.07 7.06 13.77
CA GLU A 72 -9.86 7.34 12.36
C GLU A 72 -8.51 6.77 11.94
N SER A 73 -8.48 6.17 10.75
CA SER A 73 -7.32 5.42 10.26
C SER A 73 -7.20 5.57 8.75
N GLU A 74 -5.96 5.73 8.28
CA GLU A 74 -5.59 6.07 6.90
C GLU A 74 -4.65 5.03 6.30
N THR A 75 -4.93 4.60 5.07
CA THR A 75 -3.98 3.83 4.26
C THR A 75 -3.20 4.77 3.34
N ASP A 76 -1.86 4.73 3.42
CA ASP A 76 -0.98 5.56 2.59
C ASP A 76 -1.19 5.27 1.11
N LEU A 77 -1.05 3.99 0.71
CA LEU A 77 -1.36 3.51 -0.64
C LEU A 77 -2.40 2.39 -0.60
N PHE A 78 -3.42 2.51 -1.44
CA PHE A 78 -4.51 1.54 -1.57
C PHE A 78 -4.69 1.20 -3.04
N PHE A 79 -4.75 -0.09 -3.37
CA PHE A 79 -4.91 -0.57 -4.74
C PHE A 79 -5.93 -1.71 -4.78
N VAL A 80 -7.00 -1.54 -5.54
CA VAL A 80 -8.01 -2.59 -5.73
C VAL A 80 -7.85 -3.26 -7.09
N PHE A 81 -7.87 -4.58 -7.08
CA PHE A 81 -7.77 -5.43 -8.26
C PHE A 81 -9.07 -6.21 -8.49
N GLN A 82 -9.35 -6.49 -9.75
CA GLN A 82 -10.37 -7.44 -10.19
C GLN A 82 -9.71 -8.68 -10.77
N SER A 83 -9.97 -9.84 -10.19
CA SER A 83 -9.72 -11.15 -10.82
C SER A 83 -10.99 -11.64 -11.54
N GLN A 84 -10.99 -12.84 -12.12
CA GLN A 84 -12.22 -13.42 -12.68
C GLN A 84 -13.29 -13.72 -11.62
N ALA A 85 -12.89 -14.03 -10.39
CA ALA A 85 -13.79 -14.55 -9.36
C ALA A 85 -14.15 -13.53 -8.28
N PHE A 86 -13.23 -12.63 -7.94
CA PHE A 86 -13.42 -11.69 -6.84
C PHE A 86 -12.52 -10.46 -6.98
N ARG A 87 -12.83 -9.43 -6.18
CA ARG A 87 -12.00 -8.25 -6.00
C ARG A 87 -11.13 -8.41 -4.76
N PHE A 88 -9.89 -7.98 -4.85
CA PHE A 88 -8.98 -7.95 -3.71
C PHE A 88 -8.24 -6.62 -3.63
N ALA A 89 -7.74 -6.29 -2.44
CA ALA A 89 -7.04 -5.03 -2.21
C ALA A 89 -5.64 -5.23 -1.62
N LEU A 90 -4.74 -4.31 -1.97
CA LEU A 90 -3.48 -4.10 -1.26
C LEU A 90 -3.62 -2.84 -0.40
N HIS A 91 -3.34 -2.98 0.90
CA HIS A 91 -3.20 -1.86 1.82
C HIS A 91 -1.74 -1.72 2.20
N ILE A 92 -1.11 -0.62 1.81
CA ILE A 92 0.33 -0.42 2.01
C ILE A 92 0.55 0.76 2.95
N GLU A 93 1.31 0.53 4.02
CA GLU A 93 1.92 1.59 4.82
C GLU A 93 3.28 1.91 4.23
N ASN A 94 3.57 3.19 3.98
CA ASN A 94 4.91 3.62 3.62
C ASN A 94 5.61 4.21 4.85
N LYS A 95 6.81 3.71 5.18
CA LYS A 95 7.61 4.25 6.29
C LYS A 95 9.06 4.49 5.87
N PRO A 96 9.43 5.77 5.63
CA PRO A 96 10.82 6.15 5.46
C PRO A 96 11.62 5.84 6.73
N ARG A 97 12.95 5.74 6.61
CA ARG A 97 13.87 5.39 7.71
C ARG A 97 13.64 6.15 9.02
N HIS A 98 13.25 7.42 8.92
CA HIS A 98 13.04 8.29 10.09
C HIS A 98 11.57 8.40 10.53
N GLY A 99 10.69 7.59 9.93
CA GLY A 99 9.29 7.45 10.30
C GLY A 99 9.14 6.83 11.68
N LYS A 100 7.89 6.74 12.14
CA LYS A 100 7.53 6.02 13.36
C LYS A 100 6.48 4.98 13.01
N LEU A 101 6.66 3.77 13.52
CA LEU A 101 5.70 2.69 13.38
C LEU A 101 5.46 2.06 14.76
N THR A 102 4.40 2.49 15.42
CA THR A 102 4.01 1.87 16.69
C THR A 102 3.37 0.51 16.44
N PHE A 103 3.48 -0.41 17.40
CA PHE A 103 2.83 -1.72 17.30
C PHE A 103 1.32 -1.60 17.12
N ALA A 104 0.67 -0.66 17.83
CA ALA A 104 -0.77 -0.42 17.71
C ALA A 104 -1.16 0.06 16.30
N GLN A 105 -0.38 0.97 15.72
CA GLN A 105 -0.58 1.43 14.34
C GLN A 105 -0.42 0.28 13.34
N ALA A 106 0.61 -0.55 13.51
CA ALA A 106 0.84 -1.70 12.63
C ALA A 106 -0.27 -2.75 12.75
N ALA A 107 -0.74 -3.05 13.97
CA ALA A 107 -1.82 -4.00 14.20
C ALA A 107 -3.19 -3.51 13.65
N ASP A 108 -3.40 -2.18 13.56
CA ASP A 108 -4.67 -1.62 13.08
C ASP A 108 -4.89 -1.80 11.57
N TYR A 109 -3.82 -1.98 10.79
CA TYR A 109 -3.89 -2.14 9.33
C TYR A 109 -4.83 -3.27 8.90
N ARG A 110 -4.70 -4.44 9.53
CA ARG A 110 -5.55 -5.60 9.22
C ARG A 110 -7.00 -5.36 9.62
N ARG A 111 -7.22 -4.73 10.78
CA ARG A 111 -8.55 -4.39 11.29
C ARG A 111 -9.26 -3.41 10.35
N ARG A 112 -8.55 -2.39 9.87
CA ARG A 112 -9.05 -1.43 8.89
C ARG A 112 -9.36 -2.08 7.55
N ALA A 113 -8.44 -2.87 7.00
CA ALA A 113 -8.66 -3.56 5.73
C ALA A 113 -9.86 -4.51 5.79
N ALA A 114 -10.09 -5.17 6.92
CA ALA A 114 -11.32 -5.95 7.15
C ALA A 114 -12.58 -5.07 7.20
N PHE A 115 -12.52 -3.93 7.89
CA PHE A 115 -13.65 -2.99 7.96
C PHE A 115 -14.04 -2.40 6.60
N MET A 116 -13.05 -2.07 5.77
CA MET A 116 -13.26 -1.52 4.43
C MET A 116 -13.71 -2.57 3.42
N SER A 117 -13.51 -3.87 3.71
CA SER A 117 -13.93 -4.96 2.82
C SER A 117 -15.45 -5.06 2.70
N ASN A 118 -15.90 -5.57 1.55
CA ASN A 118 -17.31 -5.79 1.24
C ASN A 118 -18.20 -4.53 1.31
N ASP A 119 -17.61 -3.36 1.09
CA ASP A 119 -18.31 -2.08 1.10
C ASP A 119 -18.00 -1.29 -0.19
N ASP A 120 -19.07 -0.82 -0.84
CA ASP A 120 -19.00 -0.16 -2.15
C ASP A 120 -18.18 1.14 -2.12
N ARG A 121 -18.05 1.80 -0.96
CA ARG A 121 -17.20 3.00 -0.79
C ARG A 121 -15.73 2.70 -1.09
N TRP A 122 -15.32 1.46 -0.90
CA TRP A 122 -13.96 0.98 -1.15
C TRP A 122 -13.95 -0.14 -2.20
N LEU A 123 -14.88 -0.07 -3.16
CA LEU A 123 -14.96 -0.94 -4.34
C LEU A 123 -15.30 -2.41 -4.05
N ASN A 124 -15.83 -2.71 -2.86
CA ASN A 124 -16.41 -4.02 -2.55
C ASN A 124 -15.43 -5.19 -2.80
N TYR A 125 -14.18 -5.05 -2.36
CA TYR A 125 -13.23 -6.16 -2.35
C TYR A 125 -13.54 -7.13 -1.20
N SER A 126 -13.28 -8.42 -1.41
CA SER A 126 -13.61 -9.48 -0.45
C SER A 126 -12.39 -10.15 0.19
N ASP A 127 -11.18 -9.92 -0.34
CA ASP A 127 -9.92 -10.36 0.27
C ASP A 127 -8.87 -9.24 0.18
N PHE A 128 -7.84 -9.29 1.03
CA PHE A 128 -6.81 -8.26 1.04
C PHE A 128 -5.46 -8.76 1.55
N GLU A 129 -4.44 -7.95 1.30
CA GLU A 129 -3.10 -8.08 1.85
C GLU A 129 -2.65 -6.73 2.43
N THR A 130 -2.05 -6.77 3.61
CA THR A 130 -1.41 -5.64 4.28
C THR A 130 0.10 -5.69 4.08
N ILE A 131 0.69 -4.59 3.63
CA ILE A 131 2.10 -4.52 3.24
C ILE A 131 2.77 -3.36 3.98
N LEU A 132 3.92 -3.61 4.58
CA LEU A 132 4.84 -2.54 5.00
C LEU A 132 5.85 -2.27 3.89
N LEU A 133 5.88 -1.04 3.38
CA LEU A 133 6.89 -0.55 2.45
C LEU A 133 7.88 0.34 3.21
N ALA A 134 9.11 -0.12 3.41
CA ALA A 134 10.10 0.57 4.22
C ALA A 134 11.54 0.14 3.87
N PRO A 135 12.59 0.89 4.23
CA PRO A 135 13.97 0.41 4.14
C PRO A 135 14.17 -0.88 4.93
N GLN A 136 15.06 -1.77 4.47
CA GLN A 136 15.37 -3.02 5.16
C GLN A 136 15.78 -2.78 6.63
N THR A 137 16.62 -1.77 6.87
CA THR A 137 17.06 -1.40 8.22
C THR A 137 15.89 -0.99 9.14
N PHE A 138 14.91 -0.26 8.61
CA PHE A 138 13.72 0.13 9.37
C PHE A 138 12.87 -1.08 9.76
N ILE A 139 12.71 -2.03 8.83
CA ILE A 139 11.96 -3.28 9.06
C ILE A 139 12.61 -4.08 10.19
N GLU A 140 13.94 -4.22 10.16
CA GLU A 140 14.72 -4.94 11.18
C GLU A 140 14.62 -4.27 12.56
N GLU A 141 14.80 -2.95 12.62
CA GLU A 141 14.70 -2.17 13.86
C GLU A 141 13.28 -2.20 14.46
N ASN A 142 12.26 -2.38 13.62
CA ASN A 142 10.85 -2.41 14.02
C ASN A 142 10.21 -3.78 13.84
N ALA A 143 10.98 -4.87 13.90
CA ALA A 143 10.55 -6.23 13.54
C ALA A 143 9.21 -6.67 14.18
N ALA A 144 8.98 -6.33 15.46
CA ALA A 144 7.73 -6.66 16.14
C ALA A 144 6.50 -5.96 15.54
N SER A 145 6.64 -4.69 15.16
CA SER A 145 5.59 -3.94 14.45
C SER A 145 5.46 -4.40 13.01
N ALA A 146 6.59 -4.59 12.30
CA ALA A 146 6.59 -5.06 10.92
C ALA A 146 5.90 -6.43 10.77
N GLY A 147 6.07 -7.32 11.76
CA GLY A 147 5.40 -8.62 11.81
C GLY A 147 3.87 -8.58 11.99
N GLN A 148 3.25 -7.40 12.13
CA GLN A 148 1.78 -7.26 12.11
C GLN A 148 1.21 -7.18 10.69
N PHE A 149 2.03 -6.87 9.68
CA PHE A 149 1.64 -6.87 8.27
C PHE A 149 1.74 -8.29 7.70
N ASP A 150 0.99 -8.58 6.63
CA ASP A 150 1.09 -9.89 5.95
C ASP A 150 2.48 -10.09 5.35
N ARG A 151 3.13 -9.00 4.91
CA ARG A 151 4.54 -8.98 4.48
C ARG A 151 5.13 -7.58 4.48
N ALA A 152 6.44 -7.51 4.25
CA ALA A 152 7.16 -6.27 3.97
C ALA A 152 7.73 -6.28 2.55
N ILE A 153 7.86 -5.09 1.94
CA ILE A 153 8.59 -4.82 0.71
C ILE A 153 9.65 -3.76 1.03
N THR A 154 10.87 -3.99 0.59
CA THR A 154 11.99 -3.10 0.89
C THR A 154 12.07 -1.94 -0.10
N TYR A 155 12.60 -0.80 0.33
CA TYR A 155 12.90 0.31 -0.57
C TYR A 155 13.97 -0.10 -1.59
N GLU A 156 14.92 -0.91 -1.15
CA GLU A 156 16.01 -1.49 -1.92
C GLU A 156 15.48 -2.28 -3.12
N ASP A 157 14.47 -3.14 -2.92
CA ASP A 157 13.85 -3.90 -3.99
C ASP A 157 13.03 -2.99 -4.92
N VAL A 158 12.28 -2.03 -4.36
CA VAL A 158 11.46 -1.10 -5.14
C VAL A 158 12.30 -0.15 -5.99
N ALA A 159 13.54 0.18 -5.57
CA ALA A 159 14.42 1.07 -6.31
C ALA A 159 14.74 0.55 -7.74
N ALA A 160 14.67 -0.77 -7.97
CA ALA A 160 14.80 -1.36 -9.31
C ALA A 160 13.64 -0.98 -10.26
N HIS A 161 12.50 -0.57 -9.70
CA HIS A 161 11.28 -0.21 -10.45
C HIS A 161 10.95 1.28 -10.36
N ALA A 162 11.25 1.91 -9.22
CA ALA A 162 11.05 3.33 -8.94
C ALA A 162 12.33 3.92 -8.33
N PRO A 163 13.29 4.42 -9.15
CA PRO A 163 14.62 4.83 -8.69
C PRO A 163 14.65 5.92 -7.61
N LEU A 164 13.56 6.65 -7.38
CA LEU A 164 13.48 7.63 -6.30
C LEU A 164 13.69 6.98 -4.91
N PHE A 165 13.31 5.72 -4.75
CA PHE A 165 13.47 4.97 -3.50
C PHE A 165 14.93 4.81 -3.08
N GLU A 166 15.87 4.79 -4.03
CA GLU A 166 17.31 4.74 -3.74
C GLU A 166 17.78 5.93 -2.88
N LYS A 167 17.16 7.09 -3.07
CA LYS A 167 17.49 8.32 -2.32
C LYS A 167 16.92 8.35 -0.90
N ALA A 168 16.16 7.33 -0.50
CA ALA A 168 15.47 7.25 0.77
C ALA A 168 15.84 6.03 1.63
N ILE A 169 16.85 5.25 1.20
CA ILE A 169 17.37 4.09 1.95
C ILE A 169 18.18 4.53 3.19
N ASP A 170 18.93 5.64 3.09
CA ASP A 170 19.85 6.15 4.13
C ASP A 170 19.24 7.15 5.12
#